data_AF-A0A4R4WBC0-F1
#
_entry.id   AF-A0A4R4WBC0-F1
#
_cell.length_a   1.000
_cell.length_b   1.000
_cell.length_c   1.000
_cell.angle_alpha   90.00
_cell.angle_beta   90.00
_cell.angle_gamma   90.00
#
_symmetry.space_group_name_H-M   'P 1'
#
loop_
_entity.id
_entity.type
_entity.pdbx_description
1 polymer ?
#
loop_
_entity_poly.entity_id
_entity_poly.type
_entity_poly.pdbx_seq_one_letter_code
_entity_poly.pdbx_strand_id
1 'polypeptide(L)'
;MIPPVPLVEIVRSGLREGVHHASAVVIDPDGAPLMTRGDATAPMYPRSSLKPAQAAGMLRCGLELPSADLALAAASHSGEQDHIARVSEMLERFSLTEDDLRCPPDLPLGQAARRGVSEERRITMNCSGKHAAMLATCVINGWSTADYLDPKHPLQVAIADTVVDLADEPLANTAVDGCGAPLFAISLTGLARVFQQLVNTPVGQAMHEHPWLVSGTGREDVRLMGAVPGLISKIGAEGVFAFALPDGRAAAIKIADGGDRARLPIAVGILSALGVTGLDDLAEEPVYGGGHPVGSVRLIPNALA
;
A
#
# COMPACT_ATOMS: atom_id res chain seq x y z
N MET A 1 -14.06 -10.11 19.57
CA MET A 1 -13.65 -9.89 18.18
C MET A 1 -14.74 -10.42 17.26
N ILE A 2 -15.17 -9.61 16.30
CA ILE A 2 -16.14 -10.04 15.28
C ILE A 2 -15.34 -10.80 14.21
N PRO A 3 -15.64 -12.07 13.89
CA PRO A 3 -14.84 -12.79 12.91
C PRO A 3 -14.92 -12.13 11.52
N PRO A 4 -13.87 -12.23 10.68
CA PRO A 4 -13.95 -11.85 9.28
C PRO A 4 -15.13 -12.53 8.60
N VAL A 5 -15.84 -11.82 7.72
CA VAL A 5 -17.07 -12.29 7.07
C VAL A 5 -16.78 -12.68 5.61
N PRO A 6 -17.54 -13.62 5.00
CA PRO A 6 -17.36 -13.96 3.60
C PRO A 6 -17.73 -12.77 2.72
N LEU A 7 -16.77 -12.22 1.97
CA LEU A 7 -17.00 -11.07 1.08
C LEU A 7 -16.80 -11.41 -0.40
N VAL A 8 -15.92 -12.35 -0.72
CA VAL A 8 -15.54 -12.67 -2.11
C VAL A 8 -15.69 -14.16 -2.37
N GLU A 9 -16.29 -14.50 -3.49
CA GLU A 9 -16.34 -15.86 -4.01
C GLU A 9 -15.40 -16.04 -5.20
N ILE A 10 -14.92 -17.26 -5.37
CA ILE A 10 -14.22 -17.71 -6.56
C ILE A 10 -15.17 -18.65 -7.28
N VAL A 11 -15.52 -18.33 -8.52
CA VAL A 11 -16.38 -19.15 -9.35
C VAL A 11 -15.53 -19.71 -10.48
N ARG A 12 -15.59 -21.04 -10.70
CA ARG A 12 -14.99 -21.72 -11.84
C ARG A 12 -16.05 -22.54 -12.55
N SER A 13 -16.23 -22.29 -13.84
CA SER A 13 -17.16 -23.01 -14.70
C SER A 13 -18.59 -23.08 -14.11
N GLY A 14 -19.03 -21.98 -13.47
CA GLY A 14 -20.36 -21.85 -12.85
C GLY A 14 -20.49 -22.37 -11.41
N LEU A 15 -19.45 -23.02 -10.85
CA LEU A 15 -19.45 -23.51 -9.47
C LEU A 15 -18.63 -22.60 -8.57
N ARG A 16 -19.14 -22.29 -7.37
CA ARG A 16 -18.36 -21.63 -6.32
C ARG A 16 -17.29 -22.60 -5.81
N GLU A 17 -16.04 -22.34 -6.18
CA GLU A 17 -14.86 -23.13 -5.82
C GLU A 17 -14.31 -22.75 -4.45
N GLY A 18 -14.40 -21.47 -4.08
CA GLY A 18 -13.86 -20.98 -2.81
C GLY A 18 -14.45 -19.65 -2.36
N VAL A 19 -14.12 -19.27 -1.13
CA VAL A 19 -14.60 -18.04 -0.47
C VAL A 19 -13.45 -17.41 0.31
N HIS A 20 -13.22 -16.12 0.09
CA HIS A 20 -12.36 -15.31 0.93
C HIS A 20 -13.18 -14.60 2.01
N HIS A 21 -12.75 -14.75 3.25
CA HIS A 21 -13.27 -13.98 4.37
C HIS A 21 -12.42 -12.72 4.56
N ALA A 22 -13.05 -11.62 4.95
CA ALA A 22 -12.36 -10.35 5.12
C ALA A 22 -13.03 -9.48 6.19
N SER A 23 -12.25 -8.55 6.71
CA SER A 23 -12.75 -7.38 7.44
C SER A 23 -12.59 -6.15 6.55
N ALA A 24 -13.54 -5.23 6.64
CA ALA A 24 -13.48 -3.95 5.94
C ALA A 24 -14.15 -2.85 6.77
N VAL A 25 -13.63 -1.63 6.67
CA VAL A 25 -14.25 -0.44 7.23
C VAL A 25 -14.26 0.67 6.18
N VAL A 26 -15.32 1.46 6.19
CA VAL A 26 -15.44 2.69 5.41
C VAL A 26 -15.79 3.81 6.38
N ILE A 27 -15.07 4.93 6.29
CA ILE A 27 -15.31 6.13 7.09
C ILE A 27 -15.77 7.29 6.20
N ASP A 28 -16.62 8.14 6.74
CA ASP A 28 -17.03 9.42 6.14
C ASP A 28 -15.92 10.48 6.30
N PRO A 29 -16.06 11.66 5.69
CA PRO A 29 -15.06 12.73 5.80
C PRO A 29 -14.82 13.24 7.23
N ASP A 30 -15.76 13.03 8.15
CA ASP A 30 -15.64 13.39 9.58
C ASP A 30 -14.97 12.27 10.40
N GLY A 31 -14.67 11.12 9.78
CA GLY A 31 -14.02 9.97 10.38
C GLY A 31 -14.98 8.98 11.06
N ALA A 32 -16.29 9.17 10.93
CA ALA A 32 -17.29 8.25 11.46
C ALA A 32 -17.49 7.04 10.51
N PRO A 33 -17.74 5.83 11.04
CA PRO A 33 -17.91 4.65 10.20
C PRO A 33 -19.23 4.70 9.41
N LEU A 34 -19.13 4.66 8.07
CA LEU A 34 -20.26 4.45 7.15
C LEU A 34 -20.60 2.97 6.99
N MET A 35 -19.59 2.11 7.05
CA MET A 35 -19.73 0.66 6.88
C MET A 35 -18.67 -0.05 7.71
N THR A 36 -19.03 -1.17 8.32
CA THR A 36 -18.08 -2.11 8.94
C THR A 36 -18.50 -3.54 8.62
N ARG A 37 -17.53 -4.36 8.24
CA ARG A 37 -17.65 -5.81 8.02
C ARG A 37 -16.51 -6.49 8.77
N GLY A 38 -16.80 -7.52 9.56
CA GLY A 38 -15.80 -8.17 10.43
C GLY A 38 -15.28 -7.25 11.55
N ASP A 39 -14.09 -7.56 12.07
CA ASP A 39 -13.39 -6.72 13.06
C ASP A 39 -12.57 -5.63 12.36
N ALA A 40 -12.93 -4.37 12.59
CA ALA A 40 -12.16 -3.21 12.14
C ALA A 40 -11.21 -2.64 13.19
N THR A 41 -11.30 -3.11 14.43
CA THR A 41 -10.63 -2.53 15.61
C THR A 41 -9.44 -3.37 16.08
N ALA A 42 -9.44 -4.67 15.80
CA ALA A 42 -8.33 -5.55 16.12
C ALA A 42 -7.05 -5.07 15.41
N PRO A 43 -5.92 -4.94 16.14
CA PRO A 43 -4.65 -4.57 15.52
C PRO A 43 -4.21 -5.59 14.48
N MET A 44 -3.72 -5.09 13.36
CA MET A 44 -3.11 -5.87 12.29
C MET A 44 -1.88 -5.11 11.77
N TYR A 45 -1.02 -5.79 11.03
CA TYR A 45 0.10 -5.12 10.37
C TYR A 45 -0.34 -4.66 8.98
N PRO A 46 -0.38 -3.34 8.69
CA PRO A 46 -0.78 -2.84 7.37
C PRO A 46 0.22 -3.21 6.26
N ARG A 47 1.43 -3.63 6.65
CA ARG A 47 2.56 -3.90 5.74
C ARG A 47 2.81 -2.69 4.85
N SER A 48 3.03 -2.90 3.56
CA SER A 48 3.32 -1.83 2.60
C SER A 48 2.22 -0.78 2.44
N SER A 49 0.99 -1.01 2.92
CA SER A 49 -0.06 0.02 2.86
C SER A 49 0.25 1.24 3.75
N LEU A 50 1.20 1.11 4.69
CA LEU A 50 1.60 2.21 5.58
C LEU A 50 2.68 3.13 5.00
N LYS A 51 3.27 2.81 3.84
CA LYS A 51 4.35 3.61 3.24
C LYS A 51 4.00 5.08 2.98
N PRO A 52 2.77 5.45 2.58
CA PRO A 52 2.38 6.86 2.50
C PRO A 52 2.55 7.62 3.83
N ALA A 53 2.23 6.99 4.97
CA ALA A 53 2.47 7.58 6.28
C ALA A 53 3.97 7.71 6.61
N GLN A 54 4.78 6.73 6.19
CA GLN A 54 6.24 6.81 6.34
C GLN A 54 6.81 7.97 5.52
N ALA A 55 6.33 8.17 4.29
CA ALA A 55 6.69 9.32 3.45
C ALA A 55 6.28 10.65 4.11
N ALA A 56 5.07 10.73 4.68
CA ALA A 56 4.63 11.91 5.42
C ALA A 56 5.52 12.21 6.63
N GLY A 57 5.95 11.18 7.37
CA GLY A 57 6.87 11.34 8.50
C GLY A 57 8.23 11.88 8.07
N MET A 58 8.73 11.42 6.91
CA MET A 58 9.96 11.96 6.33
C MET A 58 9.81 13.43 5.90
N LEU A 59 8.67 13.82 5.31
CA LEU A 59 8.39 15.24 5.00
C LEU A 59 8.37 16.12 6.26
N ARG A 60 7.79 15.62 7.37
CA ARG A 60 7.82 16.32 8.67
C ARG A 60 9.24 16.50 9.21
N CYS A 61 10.19 15.65 8.79
CA CYS A 61 11.61 15.75 9.09
C CYS A 61 12.41 16.58 8.05
N GLY A 62 11.73 17.34 7.18
CA GLY A 62 12.37 18.21 6.21
C GLY A 62 12.83 17.54 4.92
N LEU A 63 12.38 16.30 4.64
CA LEU A 63 12.61 15.70 3.32
C LEU A 63 11.93 16.54 2.23
N GLU A 64 12.70 16.95 1.22
CA GLU A 64 12.19 17.60 0.02
C GLU A 64 12.55 16.75 -1.21
N LEU A 65 11.52 16.28 -1.92
CA LEU A 65 11.67 15.46 -3.12
C LEU A 65 10.74 15.99 -4.22
N PRO A 66 11.14 15.88 -5.50
CA PRO A 66 10.22 16.01 -6.63
C PRO A 66 9.02 15.08 -6.46
N SER A 67 7.83 15.49 -6.95
CA SER A 67 6.57 14.74 -6.80
C SER A 67 6.73 13.24 -7.13
N ALA A 68 7.35 12.92 -8.26
CA ALA A 68 7.59 11.54 -8.67
C ALA A 68 8.55 10.74 -7.74
N ASP A 69 9.55 11.38 -7.14
CA ASP A 69 10.42 10.74 -6.13
C ASP A 69 9.66 10.51 -4.81
N LEU A 70 8.77 11.44 -4.45
CA LEU A 70 7.88 11.29 -3.29
C LEU A 70 6.86 10.15 -3.49
N ALA A 71 6.33 9.99 -4.70
CA ALA A 71 5.49 8.84 -5.05
C ALA A 71 6.26 7.52 -4.88
N LEU A 72 7.52 7.49 -5.31
CA LEU A 72 8.41 6.35 -5.15
C LEU A 72 8.77 6.06 -3.68
N ALA A 73 8.86 7.09 -2.84
CA ALA A 73 9.03 6.93 -1.39
C ALA A 73 7.83 6.24 -0.72
N ALA A 74 6.62 6.44 -1.26
CA ALA A 74 5.39 5.77 -0.83
C ALA A 74 5.15 4.40 -1.50
N ALA A 75 6.06 3.95 -2.37
CA ALA A 75 5.81 2.85 -3.30
C ALA A 75 6.15 1.45 -2.77
N SER A 76 5.49 0.46 -3.38
CA SER A 76 6.04 -0.90 -3.52
C SER A 76 6.31 -1.16 -4.99
N HIS A 77 7.33 -0.57 -5.59
CA HIS A 77 7.51 -0.59 -7.05
C HIS A 77 7.76 -2.00 -7.62
N SER A 78 7.41 -2.18 -8.89
CA SER A 78 7.61 -3.43 -9.64
C SER A 78 9.07 -3.70 -10.00
N GLY A 79 9.96 -2.72 -9.84
CA GLY A 79 11.36 -2.84 -10.24
C GLY A 79 11.55 -2.75 -11.75
N GLU A 80 10.66 -2.04 -12.44
CA GLU A 80 10.85 -1.69 -13.86
C GLU A 80 11.98 -0.65 -14.00
N GLN A 81 12.56 -0.51 -15.19
CA GLN A 81 13.79 0.26 -15.42
C GLN A 81 13.70 1.70 -14.90
N ASP A 82 12.61 2.43 -15.17
CA ASP A 82 12.48 3.82 -14.70
C ASP A 82 12.30 3.93 -13.19
N HIS A 83 11.77 2.88 -12.52
CA HIS A 83 11.79 2.84 -11.06
C HIS A 83 13.22 2.78 -10.55
N ILE A 84 14.02 1.85 -11.08
CA ILE A 84 15.41 1.63 -10.67
C ILE A 84 16.26 2.88 -10.93
N ALA A 85 16.08 3.51 -12.11
CA ALA A 85 16.76 4.74 -12.47
C ALA A 85 16.48 5.85 -11.45
N ARG A 86 15.21 6.06 -11.08
CA ARG A 86 14.85 7.06 -10.05
C ARG A 86 15.44 6.74 -8.68
N VAL A 87 15.46 5.48 -8.26
CA VAL A 87 16.09 5.12 -6.97
C VAL A 87 17.59 5.46 -7.01
N SER A 88 18.27 5.17 -8.12
CA SER A 88 19.70 5.54 -8.30
C SER A 88 19.90 7.05 -8.24
N GLU A 89 19.13 7.81 -9.01
CA GLU A 89 19.19 9.27 -9.04
C GLU A 89 18.88 9.90 -7.68
N MET A 90 17.94 9.33 -6.93
CA MET A 90 17.62 9.76 -5.57
C MET A 90 18.80 9.53 -4.63
N LEU A 91 19.41 8.34 -4.65
CA LEU A 91 20.59 8.04 -3.83
C LEU A 91 21.77 8.97 -4.17
N GLU A 92 22.07 9.13 -5.45
CA GLU A 92 23.15 9.98 -5.96
C GLU A 92 22.99 11.45 -5.53
N ARG A 93 21.76 11.98 -5.54
CA ARG A 93 21.46 13.36 -5.10
C ARG A 93 21.89 13.62 -3.65
N PHE A 94 21.90 12.58 -2.81
CA PHE A 94 22.31 12.66 -1.41
C PHE A 94 23.69 12.04 -1.15
N SER A 95 24.50 11.86 -2.21
CA SER A 95 25.85 11.26 -2.14
C SER A 95 25.86 9.84 -1.54
N LEU A 96 24.83 9.06 -1.85
CA LEU A 96 24.65 7.67 -1.42
C LEU A 96 24.72 6.74 -2.64
N THR A 97 24.85 5.45 -2.38
CA THR A 97 24.87 4.38 -3.39
C THR A 97 23.96 3.22 -3.01
N GLU A 98 23.84 2.21 -3.87
CA GLU A 98 23.08 0.99 -3.56
C GLU A 98 23.58 0.29 -2.29
N ASP A 99 24.87 0.40 -1.95
CA ASP A 99 25.47 -0.26 -0.78
C ASP A 99 24.96 0.33 0.56
N ASP A 100 24.40 1.55 0.53
CA ASP A 100 23.77 2.18 1.69
C ASP A 100 22.37 1.62 1.97
N LEU A 101 21.74 0.96 0.99
CA LEU A 101 20.44 0.33 1.18
C LEU A 101 20.55 -0.84 2.16
N ARG A 102 19.60 -0.90 3.10
CA ARG A 102 19.52 -1.96 4.12
C ARG A 102 18.34 -2.90 3.90
N CYS A 103 17.48 -2.65 2.90
CA CYS A 103 16.54 -3.66 2.43
C CYS A 103 17.29 -4.85 1.83
N PRO A 104 16.80 -6.09 1.97
CA PRO A 104 17.47 -7.26 1.40
C PRO A 104 17.57 -7.14 -0.13
N PRO A 105 18.57 -7.77 -0.75
CA PRO A 105 18.56 -7.94 -2.20
C PRO A 105 17.35 -8.81 -2.59
N ASP A 106 16.71 -8.50 -3.72
CA ASP A 106 15.57 -9.26 -4.24
C ASP A 106 15.49 -9.09 -5.76
N LEU A 107 14.76 -9.97 -6.44
CA LEU A 107 14.41 -9.79 -7.85
C LEU A 107 13.29 -8.74 -7.99
N PRO A 108 13.13 -8.12 -9.17
CA PRO A 108 11.97 -7.27 -9.44
C PRO A 108 10.65 -7.96 -9.10
N LEU A 109 9.75 -7.24 -8.43
CA LEU A 109 8.43 -7.76 -8.06
C LEU A 109 7.54 -7.97 -9.29
N GLY A 110 7.65 -7.08 -10.28
CA GLY A 110 6.87 -7.13 -11.51
C GLY A 110 7.31 -8.30 -12.39
N GLN A 111 6.36 -9.15 -12.79
CA GLN A 111 6.67 -10.35 -13.59
C GLN A 111 7.42 -10.04 -14.88
N ALA A 112 7.05 -8.96 -15.59
CA ALA A 112 7.73 -8.55 -16.82
C ALA A 112 9.18 -8.09 -16.55
N ALA A 113 9.38 -7.24 -15.54
CA ALA A 113 10.70 -6.76 -15.13
C ALA A 113 11.61 -7.88 -14.62
N ARG A 114 11.04 -8.93 -14.02
CA ARG A 114 11.77 -10.09 -13.52
C ARG A 114 12.25 -11.03 -14.63
N ARG A 115 11.61 -11.03 -15.81
CA ARG A 115 11.97 -11.96 -16.90
C ARG A 115 13.41 -11.72 -17.35
N GLY A 116 14.24 -12.76 -17.25
CA GLY A 116 15.65 -12.70 -17.64
C GLY A 116 16.58 -12.07 -16.61
N VAL A 117 16.08 -11.67 -15.44
CA VAL A 117 16.91 -11.22 -14.31
C VAL A 117 17.16 -12.40 -13.38
N SER A 118 18.44 -12.71 -13.15
CA SER A 118 18.87 -13.80 -12.26
C SER A 118 19.60 -13.32 -11.01
N GLU A 119 20.05 -12.06 -10.99
CA GLU A 119 20.78 -11.48 -9.87
C GLU A 119 19.82 -10.69 -8.98
N GLU A 120 19.82 -11.01 -7.69
CA GLU A 120 19.11 -10.25 -6.66
C GLU A 120 19.92 -9.01 -6.29
N ARG A 121 19.28 -7.84 -6.34
CA ARG A 121 19.90 -6.55 -6.00
C ARG A 121 19.04 -5.80 -5.00
N ARG A 122 19.64 -4.93 -4.20
CA ARG A 122 18.89 -4.14 -3.20
C ARG A 122 18.05 -3.08 -3.89
N ILE A 123 18.57 -2.50 -4.97
CA ILE A 123 17.85 -1.47 -5.73
C ILE A 123 16.61 -2.01 -6.44
N THR A 124 16.57 -3.31 -6.78
CA THR A 124 15.42 -3.96 -7.41
C THR A 124 14.34 -4.38 -6.43
N MET A 125 14.66 -4.48 -5.13
CA MET A 125 13.70 -4.80 -4.08
C MET A 125 12.60 -3.73 -4.01
N ASN A 126 11.35 -4.15 -3.92
CA ASN A 126 10.18 -3.27 -4.07
C ASN A 126 10.07 -2.12 -3.04
N CYS A 127 10.87 -2.12 -1.98
CA CYS A 127 10.93 -1.06 -0.98
C CYS A 127 12.13 -0.13 -1.17
N SER A 128 13.01 -0.34 -2.16
CA SER A 128 14.26 0.40 -2.27
C SER A 128 14.04 1.91 -2.40
N GLY A 129 12.98 2.35 -3.11
CA GLY A 129 12.59 3.77 -3.16
C GLY A 129 12.27 4.39 -1.80
N LYS A 130 11.55 3.67 -0.95
CA LYS A 130 11.29 4.08 0.45
C LYS A 130 12.58 4.13 1.27
N HIS A 131 13.48 3.17 1.08
CA HIS A 131 14.77 3.15 1.78
C HIS A 131 15.69 4.29 1.32
N ALA A 132 15.69 4.64 0.03
CA ALA A 132 16.40 5.80 -0.49
C ALA A 132 15.88 7.10 0.15
N ALA A 133 14.56 7.25 0.28
CA ALA A 133 13.97 8.40 0.97
C ALA A 133 14.31 8.43 2.48
N MET A 134 14.34 7.28 3.14
CA MET A 134 14.78 7.15 4.54
C MET A 134 16.24 7.62 4.70
N LEU A 135 17.13 7.16 3.83
CA LEU A 135 18.54 7.57 3.84
C LEU A 135 18.70 9.07 3.54
N ALA A 136 17.98 9.59 2.54
CA ALA A 136 17.97 11.02 2.23
C ALA A 136 17.55 11.85 3.44
N THR A 137 16.51 11.41 4.16
CA THR A 137 16.05 12.05 5.40
C THR A 137 17.14 12.02 6.48
N CYS A 138 17.87 10.90 6.63
CA CYS A 138 19.01 10.85 7.54
C CYS A 138 20.10 11.85 7.17
N VAL A 139 20.47 11.95 5.87
CA VAL A 139 21.49 12.89 5.39
C VAL A 139 21.09 14.34 5.69
N ILE A 140 19.85 14.73 5.39
CA ILE A 140 19.33 16.08 5.64
C ILE A 140 19.44 16.48 7.12
N ASN A 141 19.23 15.52 8.02
CA ASN A 141 19.20 15.75 9.46
C ASN A 141 20.55 15.46 10.16
N GLY A 142 21.58 15.03 9.42
CA GLY A 142 22.85 14.60 10.00
C GLY A 142 22.73 13.35 10.88
N TRP A 143 21.71 12.52 10.66
CA TRP A 143 21.53 11.24 11.34
C TRP A 143 22.33 10.13 10.66
N SER A 144 22.53 9.03 11.39
CA SER A 144 23.27 7.89 10.88
C SER A 144 22.51 7.20 9.75
N THR A 145 23.24 6.88 8.67
CA THR A 145 22.74 6.08 7.55
C THR A 145 23.04 4.59 7.73
N ALA A 146 23.81 4.20 8.75
CA ALA A 146 24.22 2.82 8.93
C ALA A 146 23.15 1.96 9.64
N ASP A 147 22.39 2.59 10.54
CA ASP A 147 21.46 1.96 11.49
C ASP A 147 20.04 2.57 11.42
N TYR A 148 19.68 3.23 10.31
CA TYR A 148 18.37 3.88 10.12
C TYR A 148 17.16 2.95 10.24
N LEU A 149 17.36 1.63 10.29
CA LEU A 149 16.31 0.63 10.52
C LEU A 149 16.08 0.31 12.01
N ASP A 150 16.96 0.75 12.91
CA ASP A 150 16.78 0.54 14.35
C ASP A 150 15.49 1.28 14.79
N PRO A 151 14.53 0.61 15.47
CA PRO A 151 13.34 1.26 16.01
C PRO A 151 13.60 2.47 16.90
N LYS A 152 14.80 2.59 17.49
CA LYS A 152 15.24 3.72 18.32
C LYS A 152 15.91 4.84 17.51
N HIS A 153 16.19 4.62 16.23
CA HIS A 153 16.79 5.64 15.37
C HIS A 153 15.82 6.83 15.24
N PRO A 154 16.29 8.10 15.28
CA PRO A 154 15.41 9.28 15.22
C PRO A 154 14.41 9.26 14.06
N LEU A 155 14.84 8.79 12.88
CA LEU A 155 13.97 8.56 11.73
C LEU A 155 12.77 7.65 12.06
N GLN A 156 13.01 6.49 12.68
CA GLN A 156 11.97 5.50 12.93
C GLN A 156 11.03 5.97 14.04
N VAL A 157 11.53 6.72 15.02
CA VAL A 157 10.72 7.39 16.03
C VAL A 157 9.79 8.42 15.36
N ALA A 158 10.31 9.30 14.51
CA ALA A 158 9.50 10.30 13.82
C ALA A 158 8.44 9.68 12.90
N ILE A 159 8.77 8.57 12.22
CA ILE A 159 7.81 7.80 11.43
C ILE A 159 6.74 7.18 12.34
N ALA A 160 7.12 6.57 13.46
CA ALA A 160 6.17 5.97 14.41
C ALA A 160 5.20 7.02 14.96
N ASP A 161 5.70 8.18 15.38
CA ASP A 161 4.90 9.31 15.86
C ASP A 161 3.93 9.79 14.77
N THR A 162 4.41 9.87 13.53
CA THR A 162 3.56 10.24 12.40
C THR A 162 2.45 9.23 12.12
N VAL A 163 2.72 7.93 12.28
CA VAL A 163 1.69 6.90 12.15
C VAL A 163 0.65 7.04 13.26
N VAL A 164 1.07 7.28 14.52
CA VAL A 164 0.14 7.50 15.64
C VAL A 164 -0.76 8.69 15.38
N ASP A 165 -0.19 9.82 14.96
CA ASP A 165 -0.95 11.03 14.65
C ASP A 165 -1.96 10.81 13.52
N LEU A 166 -1.54 10.14 12.44
CA LEU A 166 -2.38 9.93 11.25
C LEU A 166 -3.46 8.87 11.47
N ALA A 167 -3.17 7.85 12.28
CA ALA A 167 -4.13 6.80 12.62
C ALA A 167 -5.10 7.24 13.74
N ASP A 168 -4.73 8.27 14.50
CA ASP A 168 -5.44 8.71 15.71
C ASP A 168 -5.64 7.54 16.69
N GLU A 169 -4.58 6.75 16.88
CA GLU A 169 -4.51 5.64 17.84
C GLU A 169 -3.05 5.28 18.17
N PRO A 170 -2.79 4.72 19.37
CA PRO A 170 -1.46 4.22 19.71
C PRO A 170 -1.11 2.97 18.90
N LEU A 171 0.20 2.76 18.68
CA LEU A 171 0.69 1.53 18.08
C LEU A 171 0.48 0.36 19.03
N ALA A 172 -0.17 -0.70 18.56
CA ALA A 172 -0.40 -1.89 19.38
C ALA A 172 0.86 -2.76 19.53
N ASN A 173 1.73 -2.76 18.50
CA ASN A 173 3.01 -3.45 18.50
C ASN A 173 3.93 -2.89 17.39
N THR A 174 5.24 -3.06 17.57
CA THR A 174 6.24 -2.80 16.54
C THR A 174 7.00 -4.09 16.24
N ALA A 175 6.93 -4.54 14.99
CA ALA A 175 7.64 -5.71 14.49
C ALA A 175 8.71 -5.30 13.45
N VAL A 176 9.34 -6.28 12.81
CA VAL A 176 10.28 -6.08 11.70
C VAL A 176 9.60 -6.55 10.41
N ASP A 177 9.54 -5.69 9.39
CA ASP A 177 8.98 -6.03 8.08
C ASP A 177 9.99 -6.85 7.24
N GLY A 178 9.52 -7.41 6.12
CA GLY A 178 10.38 -8.15 5.18
C GLY A 178 11.49 -7.30 4.55
N CYS A 179 11.34 -5.97 4.53
CA CYS A 179 12.40 -5.05 4.12
C CYS A 179 13.40 -4.70 5.23
N GLY A 180 13.20 -5.21 6.45
CA GLY A 180 14.01 -4.91 7.64
C GLY A 180 13.60 -3.67 8.42
N ALA A 181 12.74 -2.81 7.88
CA ALA A 181 12.24 -1.62 8.59
C ALA A 181 11.20 -1.98 9.67
N PRO A 182 11.01 -1.12 10.68
CA PRO A 182 9.92 -1.24 11.64
C PRO A 182 8.53 -1.35 10.99
N LEU A 183 7.70 -2.20 11.57
CA LEU A 183 6.35 -2.51 11.13
C LEU A 183 5.35 -2.24 12.26
N PHE A 184 4.55 -1.19 12.10
CA PHE A 184 3.66 -0.70 13.14
C PHE A 184 2.27 -1.31 13.03
N ALA A 185 1.80 -1.96 14.09
CA ALA A 185 0.45 -2.53 14.15
C ALA A 185 -0.58 -1.46 14.55
N ILE A 186 -1.61 -1.34 13.72
CA ILE A 186 -2.76 -0.44 13.91
C ILE A 186 -4.04 -1.18 13.46
N SER A 187 -5.20 -0.63 13.79
CA SER A 187 -6.50 -1.12 13.39
C SER A 187 -6.81 -0.80 11.91
N LEU A 188 -7.85 -1.42 11.34
CA LEU A 188 -8.33 -1.03 10.02
C LEU A 188 -8.92 0.38 10.04
N THR A 189 -9.58 0.77 11.12
CA THR A 189 -10.07 2.15 11.30
C THR A 189 -8.93 3.15 11.31
N GLY A 190 -7.84 2.87 12.04
CA GLY A 190 -6.62 3.67 12.03
C GLY A 190 -6.01 3.77 10.64
N LEU A 191 -5.93 2.65 9.90
CA LEU A 191 -5.44 2.68 8.52
C LEU A 191 -6.34 3.51 7.60
N ALA A 192 -7.67 3.43 7.72
CA ALA A 192 -8.57 4.26 6.92
C ALA A 192 -8.36 5.76 7.20
N ARG A 193 -8.17 6.14 8.48
CA ARG A 193 -7.84 7.53 8.87
C ARG A 193 -6.51 8.00 8.30
N VAL A 194 -5.49 7.14 8.28
CA VAL A 194 -4.20 7.46 7.62
C VAL A 194 -4.43 7.89 6.17
N PHE A 195 -5.23 7.15 5.41
CA PHE A 195 -5.50 7.47 4.01
C PHE A 195 -6.36 8.73 3.85
N GLN A 196 -7.39 8.89 4.69
CA GLN A 196 -8.21 10.10 4.75
C GLN A 196 -7.35 11.35 4.98
N GLN A 197 -6.42 11.31 5.94
CA GLN A 197 -5.57 12.45 6.26
C GLN A 197 -4.53 12.74 5.16
N LEU A 198 -4.15 11.75 4.37
CA LEU A 198 -3.08 11.89 3.37
C LEU A 198 -3.57 12.26 1.96
N VAL A 199 -4.82 11.97 1.59
CA VAL A 199 -5.32 12.11 0.21
C VAL A 199 -5.09 13.50 -0.39
N ASN A 200 -5.22 14.56 0.41
CA ASN A 200 -5.08 15.96 -0.01
C ASN A 200 -3.73 16.59 0.39
N THR A 201 -2.75 15.78 0.82
CA THR A 201 -1.40 16.22 1.19
C THR A 201 -0.42 16.10 0.02
N PRO A 202 0.81 16.65 0.09
CA PRO A 202 1.83 16.43 -0.93
C PRO A 202 2.11 14.94 -1.23
N VAL A 203 2.01 14.05 -0.23
CA VAL A 203 2.17 12.60 -0.46
C VAL A 203 1.02 12.05 -1.30
N GLY A 204 -0.22 12.39 -0.96
CA GLY A 204 -1.37 11.99 -1.75
C GLY A 204 -1.36 12.59 -3.16
N GLN A 205 -0.89 13.83 -3.27
CA GLN A 205 -0.66 14.51 -4.54
C GLN A 205 0.33 13.73 -5.43
N ALA A 206 1.50 13.41 -4.89
CA ALA A 206 2.49 12.61 -5.59
C ALA A 206 1.97 11.23 -6.03
N MET A 207 1.21 10.54 -5.16
CA MET A 207 0.67 9.21 -5.46
C MET A 207 -0.34 9.24 -6.62
N HIS A 208 -1.26 10.21 -6.65
CA HIS A 208 -2.26 10.27 -7.72
C HIS A 208 -1.68 10.85 -9.04
N GLU A 209 -0.66 11.72 -8.98
CA GLU A 209 0.04 12.23 -10.17
C GLU A 209 0.92 11.14 -10.81
N HIS A 210 1.48 10.25 -10.00
CA HIS A 210 2.42 9.23 -10.43
C HIS A 210 2.04 7.83 -9.96
N PRO A 211 0.82 7.33 -10.25
CA PRO A 211 0.35 6.05 -9.74
C PRO A 211 1.24 4.90 -10.22
N TRP A 212 1.80 4.99 -11.43
CA TRP A 212 2.75 4.02 -11.95
C TRP A 212 3.97 3.84 -11.04
N LEU A 213 4.54 4.92 -10.52
CA LEU A 213 5.70 4.86 -9.62
C LEU A 213 5.36 4.23 -8.25
N VAL A 214 4.11 4.33 -7.80
CA VAL A 214 3.65 3.75 -6.52
C VAL A 214 3.64 2.21 -6.55
N SER A 215 3.41 1.60 -7.73
CA SER A 215 3.37 0.13 -7.83
C SER A 215 4.02 -0.47 -9.07
N GLY A 216 3.76 0.04 -10.26
CA GLY A 216 4.18 -0.53 -11.54
C GLY A 216 3.06 -1.14 -12.37
N THR A 217 3.40 -1.51 -13.60
CA THR A 217 2.48 -1.83 -14.70
C THR A 217 1.49 -2.95 -14.34
N GLY A 218 0.19 -2.68 -14.55
CA GLY A 218 -0.89 -3.66 -14.45
C GLY A 218 -1.34 -4.01 -13.03
N ARG A 219 -0.76 -3.41 -11.99
CA ARG A 219 -1.08 -3.71 -10.58
C ARG A 219 -2.27 -2.91 -10.06
N GLU A 220 -2.82 -3.35 -8.93
CA GLU A 220 -4.08 -2.87 -8.36
C GLU A 220 -4.05 -1.37 -8.07
N ASP A 221 -2.98 -0.88 -7.43
CA ASP A 221 -2.81 0.55 -7.09
C ASP A 221 -2.89 1.43 -8.35
N VAL A 222 -2.17 1.06 -9.42
CA VAL A 222 -2.18 1.77 -10.72
C VAL A 222 -3.53 1.70 -11.40
N ARG A 223 -4.14 0.50 -11.45
CA ARG A 223 -5.44 0.31 -12.09
C ARG A 223 -6.51 1.15 -11.38
N LEU A 224 -6.52 1.15 -10.05
CA LEU A 224 -7.55 1.84 -9.27
C LEU A 224 -7.36 3.36 -9.29
N MET A 225 -6.14 3.86 -9.06
CA MET A 225 -5.87 5.32 -9.13
C MET A 225 -6.03 5.87 -10.55
N GLY A 226 -5.74 5.08 -11.58
CA GLY A 226 -5.99 5.46 -12.97
C GLY A 226 -7.48 5.52 -13.34
N ALA A 227 -8.33 4.73 -12.66
CA ALA A 227 -9.76 4.69 -12.91
C ALA A 227 -10.57 5.70 -12.08
N VAL A 228 -10.06 6.15 -10.93
CA VAL A 228 -10.76 7.05 -10.02
C VAL A 228 -9.94 8.33 -9.79
N PRO A 229 -10.30 9.46 -10.45
CA PRO A 229 -9.56 10.71 -10.31
C PRO A 229 -9.45 11.19 -8.86
N GLY A 230 -8.22 11.54 -8.45
CA GLY A 230 -7.92 12.07 -7.11
C GLY A 230 -7.93 11.02 -5.99
N LEU A 231 -8.23 9.76 -6.27
CA LEU A 231 -8.12 8.68 -5.30
C LEU A 231 -6.65 8.33 -5.07
N ILE A 232 -6.28 8.08 -3.82
CA ILE A 232 -5.02 7.42 -3.48
C ILE A 232 -5.32 6.02 -2.96
N SER A 233 -4.46 5.04 -3.32
CA SER A 233 -4.58 3.68 -2.82
C SER A 233 -3.23 3.03 -2.62
N LYS A 234 -3.18 2.08 -1.69
CA LYS A 234 -1.97 1.28 -1.46
C LYS A 234 -2.31 -0.12 -0.98
N ILE A 235 -1.89 -1.11 -1.75
CA ILE A 235 -1.88 -2.51 -1.30
C ILE A 235 -0.76 -2.76 -0.29
N GLY A 236 -1.05 -3.65 0.67
CA GLY A 236 -0.11 -4.29 1.57
C GLY A 236 -0.10 -5.81 1.38
N ALA A 237 1.04 -6.42 1.67
CA ALA A 237 1.16 -7.88 1.77
C ALA A 237 0.18 -8.43 2.82
N GLU A 238 -0.06 -9.74 2.78
CA GLU A 238 -1.07 -10.40 3.63
C GLU A 238 -2.47 -9.82 3.41
N GLY A 239 -2.85 -9.53 2.17
CA GLY A 239 -4.23 -9.16 1.81
C GLY A 239 -4.72 -7.83 2.42
N VAL A 240 -3.84 -6.85 2.62
CA VAL A 240 -4.24 -5.51 3.07
C VAL A 240 -4.48 -4.60 1.86
N PHE A 241 -5.50 -3.77 1.92
CA PHE A 241 -5.71 -2.70 0.95
C PHE A 241 -6.38 -1.49 1.61
N ALA A 242 -5.90 -0.29 1.33
CA ALA A 242 -6.55 0.94 1.78
C ALA A 242 -6.57 1.99 0.67
N PHE A 243 -7.57 2.85 0.71
CA PHE A 243 -7.74 3.95 -0.23
C PHE A 243 -8.54 5.10 0.39
N ALA A 244 -8.41 6.28 -0.20
CA ALA A 244 -9.23 7.45 0.11
C ALA A 244 -9.63 8.21 -1.15
N LEU A 245 -10.86 8.70 -1.16
CA LEU A 245 -11.40 9.63 -2.15
C LEU A 245 -11.01 11.07 -1.79
N PRO A 246 -10.92 11.98 -2.78
CA PRO A 246 -10.51 13.36 -2.54
C PRO A 246 -11.49 14.14 -1.63
N ASP A 247 -12.72 13.66 -1.48
CA ASP A 247 -13.72 14.22 -0.57
C ASP A 247 -13.56 13.78 0.90
N GLY A 248 -12.54 12.98 1.21
CA GLY A 248 -12.22 12.54 2.56
C GLY A 248 -12.82 11.19 2.97
N ARG A 249 -13.68 10.58 2.15
CA ARG A 249 -14.15 9.20 2.42
C ARG A 249 -13.01 8.21 2.22
N ALA A 250 -12.81 7.31 3.17
CA ALA A 250 -11.70 6.36 3.13
C ALA A 250 -12.11 4.96 3.55
N ALA A 251 -11.35 3.95 3.11
CA ALA A 251 -11.61 2.57 3.45
C ALA A 251 -10.31 1.79 3.67
N ALA A 252 -10.42 0.75 4.49
CA ALA A 252 -9.36 -0.23 4.72
C ALA A 252 -9.94 -1.64 4.75
N ILE A 253 -9.21 -2.58 4.16
CA ILE A 253 -9.61 -3.98 3.94
C ILE A 253 -8.48 -4.89 4.43
N LYS A 254 -8.84 -5.98 5.12
CA LYS A 254 -7.95 -7.10 5.43
C LYS A 254 -8.61 -8.42 5.01
N ILE A 255 -7.99 -9.12 4.08
CA ILE A 255 -8.37 -10.51 3.75
C ILE A 255 -7.81 -11.45 4.81
N ALA A 256 -8.64 -12.33 5.36
CA ALA A 256 -8.29 -13.17 6.51
C ALA A 256 -7.15 -14.15 6.21
N ASP A 257 -7.15 -14.75 5.01
CA ASP A 257 -6.12 -15.71 4.56
C ASP A 257 -4.93 -15.04 3.85
N GLY A 258 -4.90 -13.71 3.81
CA GLY A 258 -3.85 -12.94 3.15
C GLY A 258 -3.90 -12.94 1.62
N GLY A 259 -4.96 -13.48 1.01
CA GLY A 259 -5.07 -13.60 -0.44
C GLY A 259 -5.20 -12.28 -1.19
N ASP A 260 -4.34 -12.07 -2.18
CA ASP A 260 -4.30 -10.83 -2.99
C ASP A 260 -5.52 -10.66 -3.90
N ARG A 261 -5.99 -11.75 -4.51
CA ARG A 261 -7.07 -11.76 -5.53
C ARG A 261 -8.43 -11.26 -5.04
N ALA A 262 -8.62 -11.15 -3.73
CA ALA A 262 -9.86 -10.65 -3.13
C ALA A 262 -9.86 -9.14 -2.87
N ARG A 263 -8.70 -8.46 -2.92
CA ARG A 263 -8.59 -7.04 -2.57
C ARG A 263 -9.38 -6.14 -3.52
N LEU A 264 -9.17 -6.28 -4.83
CA LEU A 264 -9.75 -5.38 -5.83
C LEU A 264 -11.28 -5.53 -5.93
N PRO A 265 -11.87 -6.74 -5.95
CA PRO A 265 -13.33 -6.90 -5.92
C PRO A 265 -14.00 -6.21 -4.72
N ILE A 266 -13.39 -6.27 -3.53
CA ILE A 266 -13.93 -5.59 -2.34
C ILE A 266 -13.80 -4.08 -2.47
N ALA A 267 -12.64 -3.58 -2.89
CA ALA A 267 -12.42 -2.14 -3.06
C ALA A 267 -13.38 -1.52 -4.08
N VAL A 268 -13.57 -2.18 -5.23
CA VAL A 268 -14.52 -1.74 -6.26
C VAL A 268 -15.96 -1.80 -5.77
N GLY A 269 -16.33 -2.85 -5.02
CA GLY A 269 -17.64 -2.95 -4.39
C GLY A 269 -17.92 -1.80 -3.41
N ILE A 270 -16.94 -1.44 -2.58
CA ILE A 270 -17.03 -0.31 -1.66
C ILE A 270 -17.16 1.01 -2.45
N LEU A 271 -16.31 1.24 -3.45
CA LEU A 271 -16.35 2.45 -4.27
C LEU A 271 -17.69 2.60 -5.00
N SER A 272 -18.25 1.50 -5.51
CA SER A 272 -19.57 1.48 -6.13
C SER A 272 -20.68 1.84 -5.14
N ALA A 273 -20.61 1.32 -3.91
CA ALA A 273 -21.54 1.68 -2.83
C ALA A 273 -21.41 3.16 -2.41
N LEU A 274 -20.24 3.77 -2.62
CA LEU A 274 -19.97 5.19 -2.41
C LEU A 274 -20.35 6.07 -3.62
N GLY A 275 -20.90 5.48 -4.69
CA GLY A 275 -21.37 6.19 -5.88
C GLY A 275 -20.31 6.41 -6.96
N VAL A 276 -19.14 5.77 -6.87
CA VAL A 276 -18.13 5.80 -7.93
C VAL A 276 -18.53 4.82 -9.05
N THR A 277 -18.57 5.31 -10.28
CA THR A 277 -19.00 4.55 -11.46
C THR A 277 -17.83 4.24 -12.40
N GLY A 278 -18.02 3.32 -13.36
CA GLY A 278 -17.03 3.03 -14.40
C GLY A 278 -15.90 2.10 -13.96
N LEU A 279 -16.15 1.25 -12.96
CA LEU A 279 -15.17 0.32 -12.39
C LEU A 279 -15.45 -1.15 -12.75
N ASP A 280 -16.35 -1.41 -13.71
CA ASP A 280 -16.80 -2.76 -14.06
C ASP A 280 -15.62 -3.67 -14.46
N ASP A 281 -14.64 -3.14 -15.20
CA ASP A 281 -13.42 -3.86 -15.62
C ASP A 281 -12.46 -4.20 -14.47
N LEU A 282 -12.68 -3.63 -13.28
CA LEU A 282 -11.90 -3.88 -12.07
C LEU A 282 -12.66 -4.71 -11.03
N ALA A 283 -13.98 -4.89 -11.21
CA ALA A 283 -14.84 -5.52 -10.22
C ALA A 283 -14.59 -7.02 -10.03
N GLU A 284 -14.06 -7.67 -11.07
CA GLU A 284 -13.80 -9.10 -11.10
C GLU A 284 -12.37 -9.42 -11.57
N GLU A 285 -11.73 -10.41 -10.94
CA GLU A 285 -10.45 -10.95 -11.41
C GLU A 285 -10.66 -12.28 -12.14
N PRO A 286 -10.15 -12.46 -13.37
CA PRO A 286 -10.40 -13.66 -14.16
C PRO A 286 -9.76 -14.91 -13.55
N VAL A 287 -10.51 -16.00 -13.53
CA VAL A 287 -10.01 -17.34 -13.21
C VAL A 287 -9.72 -18.07 -14.52
N TYR A 288 -8.47 -18.45 -14.75
CA TYR A 288 -8.05 -19.11 -15.99
C TYR A 288 -8.07 -20.64 -15.90
N GLY A 289 -8.32 -21.29 -17.03
CA GLY A 289 -8.19 -22.73 -17.27
C GLY A 289 -7.72 -22.95 -18.72
N GLY A 290 -6.58 -23.64 -18.91
CA GLY A 290 -6.00 -23.83 -20.24
C GLY A 290 -5.61 -22.53 -20.96
N GLY A 291 -5.35 -21.44 -20.22
CA GLY A 291 -5.03 -20.13 -20.79
C GLY A 291 -6.24 -19.25 -21.15
N HIS A 292 -7.46 -19.71 -20.92
CA HIS A 292 -8.69 -18.95 -21.19
C HIS A 292 -9.46 -18.65 -19.90
N PRO A 293 -10.19 -17.52 -19.81
CA PRO A 293 -11.08 -17.26 -18.68
C PRO A 293 -12.17 -18.33 -18.61
N VAL A 294 -12.31 -18.97 -17.45
CA VAL A 294 -13.33 -19.99 -17.16
C VAL A 294 -14.19 -19.62 -15.96
N GLY A 295 -13.99 -18.43 -15.39
CA GLY A 295 -14.68 -17.96 -14.20
C GLY A 295 -14.07 -16.66 -13.68
N SER A 296 -14.42 -16.30 -12.45
CA SER A 296 -13.97 -15.06 -11.84
C SER A 296 -13.91 -15.11 -10.32
N VAL A 297 -13.09 -14.22 -9.75
CA VAL A 297 -13.07 -13.86 -8.35
C VAL A 297 -13.85 -12.56 -8.23
N ARG A 298 -14.94 -12.56 -7.46
CA ARG A 298 -15.89 -11.44 -7.42
C ARG A 298 -16.53 -11.28 -6.06
N LEU A 299 -17.09 -10.10 -5.80
CA LEU A 299 -17.86 -9.83 -4.59
C LEU A 299 -19.09 -10.76 -4.52
N ILE A 300 -19.35 -11.31 -3.34
CA ILE A 300 -20.60 -12.04 -3.09
C ILE A 300 -21.76 -11.03 -3.16
N PRO A 301 -22.88 -11.37 -3.84
CA PRO A 301 -24.03 -10.47 -3.91
C PRO A 301 -24.48 -10.00 -2.52
N ASN A 302 -24.70 -8.69 -2.37
CA ASN A 302 -25.10 -8.03 -1.13
C ASN A 302 -24.11 -8.18 0.06
N ALA A 303 -22.86 -8.60 -0.15
CA ALA A 303 -21.91 -8.78 0.94
C ALA A 303 -21.54 -7.48 1.69
N LEU A 304 -21.70 -6.34 1.01
CA LEU A 304 -21.45 -4.99 1.56
C LEU A 304 -22.75 -4.25 1.93
N ALA A 305 -23.92 -4.88 1.78
CA ALA A 305 -25.23 -4.34 2.18
C ALA A 305 -25.46 -4.47 3.68
#